data_AF-A0A6J6KV75-F1
#
_entry.id   AF-A0A6J6KV75-F1
#
_cell.length_a   1.000
_cell.length_b   1.000
_cell.length_c   1.000
_cell.angle_alpha   90.00
_cell.angle_beta   90.00
_cell.angle_gamma   90.00
#
_symmetry.space_group_name_H-M   'P 1'
#
loop_
_entity.id
_entity.type
_entity.pdbx_description
1 polymer ?
#
loop_
_entity_poly.entity_id
_entity_poly.type
_entity_poly.pdbx_seq_one_letter_code
_entity_poly.pdbx_strand_id
1 'polypeptide(L)'
;MSTSRTVVLSESLETSDFVEYDVFTDVTKDGEIYTSYRIVRMTHAIIDDPDGWNYVANVVGIHEAVIGVAYLKVEDRMINDSLITLSPT
;
A
#
# COMPACT_ATOMS: atom_id res chain seq x y z
N MET A 1 -10.54 -20.63 9.73
CA MET A 1 -9.59 -19.61 9.23
C MET A 1 -10.11 -19.15 7.89
N SER A 2 -10.59 -17.91 7.78
CA SER A 2 -10.83 -17.32 6.47
C SER A 2 -9.48 -16.96 5.87
N THR A 3 -9.19 -17.48 4.69
CA THR A 3 -8.00 -17.11 3.92
C THR A 3 -8.31 -15.84 3.14
N SER A 4 -7.47 -14.82 3.27
CA SER A 4 -7.55 -13.60 2.47
C SER A 4 -7.59 -13.94 0.98
N ARG A 5 -8.46 -13.27 0.22
CA ARG A 5 -8.56 -13.42 -1.23
C ARG A 5 -8.18 -12.11 -1.89
N THR A 6 -7.45 -12.18 -3.00
CA THR A 6 -7.07 -11.00 -3.78
C THR A 6 -7.83 -10.95 -5.10
N VAL A 7 -8.24 -9.75 -5.49
CA VAL A 7 -8.87 -9.47 -6.79
C VAL A 7 -8.04 -8.42 -7.51
N VAL A 8 -7.60 -8.73 -8.72
CA VAL A 8 -6.84 -7.80 -9.56
C VAL A 8 -7.72 -6.59 -9.91
N LEU A 9 -7.20 -5.39 -9.72
CA LEU A 9 -7.87 -4.15 -10.07
C LEU A 9 -7.66 -3.83 -11.56
N SER A 10 -8.67 -3.21 -12.17
CA SER A 10 -8.59 -2.75 -13.56
C SER A 10 -7.45 -1.75 -13.74
N GLU A 11 -6.79 -1.80 -14.91
CA GLU A 11 -5.75 -0.82 -15.27
C GLU A 11 -6.30 0.58 -15.52
N SER A 12 -7.61 0.70 -15.71
CA SER A 12 -8.29 1.98 -15.89
C SER A 12 -8.55 2.74 -14.59
N LEU A 13 -8.35 2.09 -13.44
CA LEU A 13 -8.54 2.71 -12.13
C LEU A 13 -7.26 3.45 -11.74
N GLU A 14 -7.43 4.68 -11.27
CA GLU A 14 -6.35 5.54 -10.83
C GLU A 14 -6.16 5.42 -9.32
N THR A 15 -4.98 5.77 -8.80
CA THR A 15 -4.72 5.81 -7.35
C THR A 15 -5.74 6.70 -6.63
N SER A 16 -6.17 7.79 -7.27
CA SER A 16 -7.16 8.74 -6.77
C SER A 16 -8.55 8.13 -6.53
N ASP A 17 -8.88 7.00 -7.17
CA ASP A 17 -10.13 6.28 -6.92
C ASP A 17 -10.16 5.64 -5.52
N PHE A 18 -9.00 5.44 -4.90
CA PHE A 18 -8.85 4.71 -3.63
C PHE A 18 -8.37 5.60 -2.49
N VAL A 19 -7.44 6.51 -2.75
CA VAL A 19 -6.83 7.36 -1.73
C VAL A 19 -6.85 8.83 -2.15
N GLU A 20 -6.91 9.74 -1.18
CA GLU A 20 -6.84 11.18 -1.43
C GLU A 20 -5.42 11.62 -1.81
N TYR A 21 -4.41 11.03 -1.14
CA TYR A 21 -2.99 11.32 -1.36
C TYR A 21 -2.26 10.07 -1.81
N ASP A 22 -1.50 10.19 -2.90
CA ASP A 22 -0.66 9.12 -3.45
C ASP A 22 0.69 8.99 -2.74
N VAL A 23 1.03 9.91 -1.84
CA VAL A 23 2.25 9.90 -1.04
C VAL A 23 1.89 9.69 0.44
N PHE A 24 2.59 8.76 1.08
CA PHE A 24 2.46 8.50 2.51
C PHE A 24 3.83 8.19 3.13
N THR A 25 3.89 8.26 4.45
CA THR A 25 5.10 7.93 5.20
C THR A 25 4.86 6.64 5.96
N ASP A 26 5.66 5.63 5.67
CA ASP A 26 5.68 4.39 6.44
C ASP A 26 6.51 4.63 7.71
N VAL A 27 5.93 4.31 8.85
CA VAL A 27 6.58 4.42 10.16
C VAL A 27 6.78 3.01 10.69
N THR A 28 8.04 2.59 10.83
CA THR A 28 8.31 1.25 11.38
C THR A 28 7.81 1.15 12.82
N LYS A 29 7.54 -0.07 13.26
CA LYS A 29 6.95 -0.39 14.59
C LYS A 29 7.72 0.22 15.78
N ASP A 30 9.01 0.50 15.61
CA ASP A 30 9.87 1.09 16.64
C ASP A 30 9.95 2.63 16.55
N GLY A 31 9.24 3.24 15.59
CA GLY A 31 9.17 4.70 15.37
C GLY A 31 10.44 5.31 14.79
N GLU A 32 11.41 4.50 14.38
CA GLU A 32 12.76 4.96 14.03
C GLU A 32 12.95 5.27 12.55
N ILE A 33 12.16 4.66 11.66
CA ILE A 33 12.32 4.84 10.21
C ILE A 33 11.05 5.46 9.64
N TYR A 34 11.21 6.64 9.05
CA TYR A 34 10.21 7.36 8.29
C TYR A 34 10.63 7.36 6.82
N THR A 35 10.15 6.39 6.05
CA THR A 35 10.39 6.39 4.61
C THR A 35 9.12 6.85 3.91
N SER A 36 9.24 7.92 3.11
CA SER A 36 8.14 8.39 2.28
C SER A 36 8.09 7.63 0.97
N TYR A 37 6.92 7.04 0.71
CA TYR A 37 6.64 6.28 -0.49
C TYR A 37 5.57 6.99 -1.33
N ARG A 38 5.71 6.90 -2.65
CA ARG A 38 4.64 7.22 -3.60
C ARG A 38 4.04 5.95 -4.14
N ILE A 39 2.71 5.87 -4.11
CA ILE A 39 1.93 4.84 -4.80
C ILE A 39 2.05 5.09 -6.30
N VAL A 40 2.67 4.16 -6.99
CA VAL A 40 2.69 4.12 -8.45
C VAL A 40 1.36 3.60 -8.97
N ARG A 41 0.83 2.55 -8.33
CA ARG A 41 -0.42 1.92 -8.76
C ARG A 41 -1.04 1.02 -7.71
N MET A 42 -2.36 1.08 -7.59
CA MET A 42 -3.18 0.09 -6.90
C MET A 42 -3.36 -1.15 -7.77
N THR A 43 -2.99 -2.32 -7.27
CA THR A 43 -2.92 -3.57 -8.07
C THR A 43 -4.00 -4.58 -7.70
N HIS A 44 -4.31 -4.71 -6.41
CA HIS A 44 -5.30 -5.66 -5.93
C HIS A 44 -6.17 -5.07 -4.83
N ALA A 45 -7.43 -5.48 -4.79
CA ALA A 45 -8.27 -5.42 -3.60
C ALA A 45 -8.12 -6.72 -2.81
N ILE A 46 -8.07 -6.61 -1.48
CA ILE A 46 -8.00 -7.76 -0.57
C ILE A 46 -9.36 -7.90 0.12
N ILE A 47 -9.88 -9.11 0.13
CA ILE A 47 -11.20 -9.46 0.67
C ILE A 47 -11.02 -10.48 1.79
N ASP A 48 -11.78 -10.32 2.87
CA ASP A 48 -11.80 -11.20 4.05
C ASP A 48 -10.43 -11.34 4.76
N ASP A 49 -9.61 -10.29 4.76
CA ASP A 49 -8.30 -10.29 5.43
C ASP A 49 -8.45 -10.18 6.96
N PRO A 50 -7.86 -11.10 7.75
CA PRO A 50 -8.01 -11.12 9.20
C PRO A 50 -7.28 -9.96 9.90
N ASP A 51 -6.27 -9.38 9.26
CA ASP A 51 -5.47 -8.28 9.81
C ASP A 51 -5.99 -6.91 9.36
N GLY A 52 -7.02 -6.90 8.49
CA GLY A 52 -7.72 -5.69 8.02
C GLY A 52 -7.12 -5.05 6.77
N TRP A 53 -6.15 -5.70 6.11
CA TRP A 53 -5.60 -5.20 4.84
C TRP A 53 -6.67 -5.23 3.75
N ASN A 54 -6.75 -4.16 2.94
CA ASN A 54 -7.78 -4.07 1.90
C ASN A 54 -7.25 -3.71 0.51
N TYR A 55 -5.99 -3.27 0.39
CA TYR A 55 -5.36 -3.05 -0.91
C TYR A 55 -3.89 -3.48 -0.97
N VAL A 56 -3.43 -3.79 -2.18
CA VAL A 56 -2.02 -3.98 -2.53
C VAL A 56 -1.62 -2.95 -3.58
N ALA A 57 -0.49 -2.27 -3.38
CA ALA A 57 0.01 -1.25 -4.28
C ALA A 57 1.49 -1.44 -4.62
N ASN A 58 1.89 -1.04 -5.82
CA ASN A 58 3.29 -0.82 -6.16
C ASN A 58 3.70 0.57 -5.67
N VAL A 59 4.85 0.65 -5.01
CA VAL A 59 5.38 1.91 -4.45
C VAL A 59 6.82 2.15 -4.85
N VAL A 60 7.21 3.42 -4.83
CA VAL A 60 8.60 3.87 -4.99
C VAL A 60 8.99 4.81 -3.86
N GLY A 61 10.26 4.79 -3.46
CA GLY A 61 10.79 5.76 -2.50
C GLY A 61 10.85 7.17 -3.11
N ILE A 62 10.49 8.20 -2.33
CA ILE A 62 10.58 9.60 -2.76
C ILE A 62 12.03 10.11 -2.71
N HIS A 63 12.79 9.68 -1.70
CA HIS A 63 14.15 10.15 -1.44
C HIS A 63 15.23 9.09 -1.68
N GLU A 64 14.81 7.87 -2.01
CA GLU A 64 15.66 6.71 -2.19
C GLU A 64 15.24 5.95 -3.44
N ALA A 65 16.21 5.39 -4.18
CA ALA A 65 15.96 4.62 -5.38
C ALA A 65 15.52 3.19 -5.02
N VAL A 66 14.33 3.07 -4.40
CA VAL A 66 13.75 1.80 -3.98
C VAL A 66 12.39 1.57 -4.63
N ILE A 67 12.09 0.31 -4.93
CA ILE A 67 10.80 -0.16 -5.42
C ILE A 67 10.28 -1.19 -4.44
N GLY A 68 8.99 -1.15 -4.15
CA GLY A 68 8.37 -2.09 -3.22
C GLY A 68 6.91 -2.38 -3.54
N VAL A 69 6.38 -3.33 -2.77
CA VAL A 69 4.96 -3.65 -2.71
C VAL A 69 4.45 -3.25 -1.32
N ALA A 70 3.37 -2.49 -1.30
CA ALA A 70 2.70 -2.04 -0.09
C ALA A 70 1.38 -2.79 0.10
N TYR A 71 1.18 -3.37 1.28
CA TYR A 71 -0.14 -3.71 1.79
C TYR A 71 -0.66 -2.50 2.53
N LEU A 72 -1.90 -2.09 2.23
CA LEU A 72 -2.49 -0.86 2.74
C LEU A 72 -3.82 -1.17 3.44
N LYS A 73 -4.05 -0.52 4.58
CA LYS A 73 -5.39 -0.36 5.18
C LYS A 73 -5.90 1.02 4.83
N VAL A 74 -6.81 1.07 3.87
CA VAL A 74 -7.43 2.32 3.44
C VAL A 74 -8.84 2.44 4.02
N GLU A 75 -9.09 3.48 4.80
CA GLU A 75 -10.41 3.80 5.35
C GLU A 75 -10.73 5.26 5.01
N ASP A 76 -11.95 5.54 4.54
CA ASP A 76 -12.37 6.88 4.11
C ASP A 76 -11.38 7.56 3.13
N ARG A 77 -10.76 6.76 2.26
CA ARG A 77 -9.73 7.18 1.28
C ARG A 77 -8.42 7.67 1.92
N MET A 78 -8.18 7.32 3.18
CA MET A 78 -6.94 7.61 3.90
C MET A 78 -6.20 6.32 4.20
N ILE A 79 -4.87 6.34 4.08
CA ILE A 79 -4.01 5.21 4.45
C ILE A 79 -3.80 5.25 5.96
N ASN A 80 -4.44 4.32 6.67
CA ASN A 80 -4.37 4.22 8.13
C ASN A 80 -3.21 3.34 8.60
N ASP A 81 -2.80 2.37 7.79
CA ASP A 81 -1.72 1.46 8.09
C ASP A 81 -1.06 0.97 6.79
N SER A 82 0.23 0.68 6.87
CA SER A 82 1.02 0.20 5.74
C SER A 82 2.02 -0.88 6.17
N LEU A 83 2.23 -1.84 5.28
CA LEU A 83 3.32 -2.81 5.40
C LEU A 83 4.05 -2.90 4.05
N ILE A 84 5.32 -2.50 4.05
CA ILE A 84 6.13 -2.40 2.83
C ILE A 84 7.08 -3.58 2.75
N THR A 85 7.08 -4.26 1.60
CA THR A 85 8.12 -5.22 1.22
C THR A 85 8.95 -4.61 0.10
N LEU A 86 10.21 -4.32 0.40
CA LEU A 86 11.16 -3.80 -0.59
C LEU A 86 11.66 -4.92 -1.49
N SER A 87 11.77 -4.62 -2.79
CA SER A 87 12.45 -5.50 -3.73
C SER A 87 13.95 -5.24 -3.66
N PRO A 88 14.81 -6.27 -3.57
CA PRO A 88 16.25 -6.08 -3.70
C PRO A 88 16.53 -5.51 -5.10
N THR A 89 17.20 -4.36 -5.15
CA THR A 89 17.73 -3.74 -6.37
C THR A 89 18.99 -4.43 -6.84
#